data_AF-A0A9C7PWZ2-F1
#
_entry.id   AF-A0A9C7PWZ2-F1
#
_cell.length_a   1.000
_cell.length_b   1.000
_cell.length_c   1.000
_cell.angle_alpha   90.00
_cell.angle_beta   90.00
_cell.angle_gamma   90.00
#
_symmetry.space_group_name_H-M   'P 1'
#
loop_
_entity.id
_entity.type
_entity.pdbx_description
1 polymer ?
#
loop_
_entity_poly.entity_id
_entity_poly.type
_entity_poly.pdbx_seq_one_letter_code
_entity_poly.pdbx_strand_id
1 'polypeptide(L)'
;MTERGLYNETTQSYADNEGHSTGLRSYNSTWNNSAVSGDNDFSLPSNAKAEGQHGERVPPLIDFSDSTVEYTVPSTKESICPVSPPQRSLTVEEALNFPAMPSSFSDLHLRSVFELTNMLESDEAIREYLATQPLYRHICSTRDNLLEETRYLEWKNTQALEKRDKFEMSKLKETKRKLKKVKEELAKAQKEKSELLLKMKPENLTKLFIPAVEEKLKKSEAIRTAFLKQEISLSEGLSEYVAERKAYYVRRAKTNFITALAKSI
;
A
#
# COMPACT_ATOMS: atom_id res chain seq x y z
N MET A 1 26.27 -70.90 -10.59
CA MET A 1 24.87 -71.35 -10.55
C MET A 1 24.04 -70.19 -11.08
N THR A 2 23.81 -70.19 -12.40
CA THR A 2 22.54 -70.55 -13.06
C THR A 2 21.50 -69.43 -12.89
N GLU A 3 21.26 -68.63 -13.94
CA GLU A 3 20.15 -68.81 -14.91
C GLU A 3 18.80 -68.37 -14.29
N ARG A 4 17.86 -67.63 -14.87
CA ARG A 4 17.39 -67.18 -16.20
C ARG A 4 16.45 -65.99 -15.88
N GLY A 5 16.11 -65.03 -16.73
CA GLY A 5 15.74 -65.15 -18.15
C GLY A 5 14.22 -65.24 -18.32
N LEU A 6 13.62 -64.13 -18.77
CA LEU A 6 12.57 -64.00 -19.80
C LEU A 6 11.15 -64.58 -19.58
N TYR A 7 10.15 -63.78 -20.01
CA TYR A 7 8.86 -64.03 -20.70
C TYR A 7 7.91 -62.87 -20.31
N ASN A 8 7.63 -61.82 -21.10
CA ASN A 8 6.99 -61.64 -22.42
C ASN A 8 5.54 -62.13 -22.57
N GLU A 9 4.75 -61.26 -23.25
CA GLU A 9 3.37 -61.37 -23.79
C GLU A 9 2.29 -60.64 -22.97
N THR A 10 1.75 -59.47 -23.36
CA THR A 10 1.17 -58.93 -24.63
C THR A 10 -0.30 -59.33 -24.86
N THR A 11 -1.19 -58.36 -24.65
CA THR A 11 -2.43 -58.03 -25.41
C THR A 11 -2.95 -56.74 -24.75
N GLN A 12 -2.92 -55.53 -25.32
CA GLN A 12 -3.26 -55.02 -26.65
C GLN A 12 -4.73 -55.24 -27.06
N SER A 13 -5.57 -54.25 -26.82
CA SER A 13 -6.41 -53.57 -27.83
C SER A 13 -7.12 -52.39 -27.15
N TYR A 14 -6.80 -51.15 -27.55
CA TYR A 14 -7.28 -50.42 -28.74
C TYR A 14 -8.72 -49.97 -28.63
N ALA A 15 -8.89 -48.66 -28.49
CA ALA A 15 -9.60 -47.79 -29.45
C ALA A 15 -9.82 -46.44 -28.73
N ASP A 16 -9.04 -45.41 -29.04
CA ASP A 16 -9.18 -44.55 -30.23
C ASP A 16 -10.32 -43.54 -30.04
N ASN A 17 -10.01 -42.26 -29.87
CA ASN A 17 -9.79 -41.35 -31.01
C ASN A 17 -9.69 -39.89 -30.50
N GLU A 18 -8.57 -39.24 -30.80
CA GLU A 18 -8.42 -38.19 -31.84
C GLU A 18 -8.90 -36.82 -31.33
N GLY A 19 -8.00 -35.87 -31.12
CA GLY A 19 -7.39 -35.05 -32.18
C GLY A 19 -7.81 -33.60 -31.86
N HIS A 20 -7.03 -32.54 -31.99
CA HIS A 20 -5.88 -32.27 -32.83
C HIS A 20 -4.98 -31.20 -32.18
N SER A 21 -3.71 -31.29 -32.54
CA SER A 21 -2.69 -30.25 -32.43
C SER A 21 -2.88 -29.18 -33.51
N THR A 22 -2.75 -27.91 -33.15
CA THR A 22 -2.13 -26.80 -33.92
C THR A 22 -1.88 -25.68 -32.89
N GLY A 23 -0.69 -25.13 -32.70
CA GLY A 23 0.09 -24.42 -33.70
C GLY A 23 0.07 -22.93 -33.38
N LEU A 24 1.18 -22.45 -32.80
CA LEU A 24 1.74 -21.09 -32.84
C LEU A 24 0.79 -19.88 -33.03
N ARG A 25 0.77 -18.95 -32.05
CA ARG A 25 0.90 -17.51 -32.39
C ARG A 25 1.41 -16.66 -31.23
N SER A 26 2.62 -16.16 -31.44
CA SER A 26 3.16 -14.93 -30.84
C SER A 26 2.34 -13.73 -31.29
N TYR A 27 2.08 -12.79 -30.39
CA TYR A 27 1.72 -11.42 -30.73
C TYR A 27 2.55 -10.45 -29.88
N ASN A 28 3.61 -9.93 -30.50
CA ASN A 28 4.05 -8.55 -30.34
C ASN A 28 3.06 -7.62 -31.07
N SER A 29 2.83 -6.41 -30.53
CA SER A 29 2.54 -5.11 -31.21
C SER A 29 2.01 -4.15 -30.11
N THR A 30 2.64 -3.06 -29.67
CA THR A 30 3.13 -1.86 -30.36
C THR A 30 2.04 -1.07 -31.11
N TRP A 31 1.52 -0.01 -30.49
CA TRP A 31 0.83 1.16 -31.08
C TRP A 31 1.09 2.31 -30.08
N ASN A 32 2.01 3.25 -30.25
CA ASN A 32 2.22 4.30 -31.27
C ASN A 32 1.08 5.33 -31.38
N ASN A 33 1.38 6.52 -30.84
CA ASN A 33 1.08 7.89 -31.30
C ASN A 33 -0.12 8.17 -32.22
N SER A 34 -1.02 9.04 -31.75
CA SER A 34 -1.65 10.13 -32.52
C SER A 34 -2.04 11.21 -31.48
N ALA A 35 -1.41 12.38 -31.43
CA ALA A 35 -1.56 13.51 -32.35
C ALA A 35 -3.02 13.92 -32.52
N VAL A 36 -3.54 14.71 -31.59
CA VAL A 36 -4.70 15.59 -31.82
C VAL A 36 -4.31 17.00 -31.36
N SER A 37 -4.29 17.87 -32.36
CA SER A 37 -4.17 19.32 -32.30
C SER A 37 -5.38 19.92 -31.57
N GLY A 38 -5.13 20.97 -30.78
CA GLY A 38 -6.15 21.72 -30.06
C GLY A 38 -5.51 22.96 -29.46
N ASP A 39 -5.29 23.96 -30.32
CA ASP A 39 -5.06 25.34 -29.91
C ASP A 39 -6.20 25.82 -29.00
N ASN A 40 -5.86 26.53 -27.92
CA ASN A 40 -6.58 27.70 -27.41
C ASN A 40 -5.85 28.25 -26.16
N ASP A 41 -5.09 29.31 -26.41
CA ASP A 41 -4.87 30.49 -25.58
C ASP A 41 -5.18 30.42 -24.08
N PHE A 42 -4.13 30.57 -23.27
CA PHE A 42 -4.24 31.35 -22.04
C PHE A 42 -3.00 32.24 -21.87
N SER A 43 -3.27 33.54 -21.94
CA SER A 43 -2.33 34.65 -22.02
C SER A 43 -1.54 34.84 -20.73
N LEU A 44 -0.21 35.01 -20.86
CA LEU A 44 0.64 35.61 -19.84
C LEU A 44 0.54 37.14 -19.91
N PRO A 45 0.36 37.87 -18.80
CA PRO A 45 0.71 39.28 -18.79
C PRO A 45 2.21 39.42 -18.56
N SER A 46 2.89 39.95 -19.56
CA SER A 46 4.20 40.59 -19.42
C SER A 46 4.07 41.85 -18.59
N ASN A 47 4.84 41.98 -17.51
CA ASN A 47 5.30 43.30 -17.09
C ASN A 47 6.66 43.25 -16.40
N ALA A 48 7.38 44.35 -16.59
CA ALA A 48 8.82 44.45 -16.63
C ALA A 48 9.53 44.55 -15.26
N LYS A 49 10.83 44.22 -15.30
CA LYS A 49 11.96 44.74 -14.51
C LYS A 49 11.67 45.31 -13.10
N ALA A 50 12.18 44.60 -12.09
CA ALA A 50 12.92 45.20 -11.00
C ALA A 50 14.07 44.26 -10.59
N GLU A 51 15.29 44.80 -10.61
CA GLU A 51 16.51 44.20 -10.08
C GLU A 51 16.41 44.05 -8.55
N GLY A 52 17.06 43.03 -7.99
CA GLY A 52 17.34 42.98 -6.55
C GLY A 52 17.39 41.59 -5.93
N GLN A 53 18.61 41.03 -5.89
CA GLN A 53 19.16 40.09 -4.89
C GLN A 53 18.21 39.40 -3.89
N HIS A 54 18.21 38.05 -3.89
CA HIS A 54 18.68 37.21 -2.77
C HIS A 54 18.17 35.76 -2.91
N GLY A 55 19.09 34.81 -2.68
CA GLY A 55 18.77 33.53 -2.05
C GLY A 55 18.61 32.33 -2.98
N GLU A 56 19.60 31.43 -2.92
CA GLU A 56 19.50 30.04 -3.35
C GLU A 56 18.16 29.44 -2.92
N ARG A 57 17.29 29.11 -3.87
CA ARG A 57 16.10 28.32 -3.58
C ARG A 57 16.48 26.85 -3.58
N VAL A 58 17.16 26.43 -2.52
CA VAL A 58 17.24 25.01 -2.14
C VAL A 58 15.79 24.56 -1.91
N PRO A 59 15.32 23.48 -2.56
CA PRO A 59 13.99 22.95 -2.26
C PRO A 59 13.95 22.57 -0.78
N PRO A 60 12.87 22.90 -0.04
CA PRO A 60 12.83 22.65 1.39
C PRO A 60 13.06 21.16 1.63
N LEU A 61 14.04 20.88 2.50
CA LEU A 61 14.21 19.57 3.09
C LEU A 61 12.92 19.31 3.86
N ILE A 62 12.08 18.41 3.35
CA ILE A 62 10.92 17.94 4.12
C ILE A 62 11.50 17.11 5.25
N ASP A 63 11.70 17.76 6.38
CA ASP A 63 12.09 17.13 7.62
C ASP A 63 10.89 16.31 8.10
N PHE A 64 10.92 15.01 7.84
CA PHE A 64 10.06 14.05 8.51
C PHE A 64 10.74 13.66 9.83
N SER A 65 11.07 14.66 10.65
CA SER A 65 11.42 14.43 12.04
C SER A 65 10.22 13.78 12.73
N ASP A 66 10.52 12.70 13.45
CA ASP A 66 9.62 11.74 14.06
C ASP A 66 8.35 12.37 14.65
N SER A 67 7.29 12.43 13.85
CA SER A 67 5.94 12.31 14.39
C SER A 67 5.81 10.87 14.87
N THR A 68 6.30 10.65 16.09
CA THR A 68 5.77 9.59 16.94
C THR A 68 4.32 9.94 17.16
N VAL A 69 3.47 9.56 16.20
CA VAL A 69 2.06 9.39 16.46
C VAL A 69 2.05 8.23 17.43
N GLU A 70 2.09 8.55 18.73
CA GLU A 70 1.59 7.65 19.75
C GLU A 70 0.16 7.33 19.32
N TYR A 71 0.01 6.18 18.64
CA TYR A 71 -1.28 5.52 18.60
C TYR A 71 -1.50 5.03 20.02
N THR A 72 -1.96 5.95 20.88
CA THR A 72 -2.74 5.57 22.04
C THR A 72 -3.91 4.79 21.45
N VAL A 73 -3.80 3.47 21.49
CA VAL A 73 -4.97 2.60 21.33
C VAL A 73 -5.97 3.13 22.34
N PRO A 74 -7.16 3.61 21.93
CA PRO A 74 -8.16 3.96 22.90
C PRO A 74 -8.47 2.66 23.63
N SER A 75 -8.02 2.59 24.88
CA SER A 75 -8.45 1.58 25.82
C SER A 75 -9.94 1.82 25.99
N THR A 76 -10.75 1.08 25.25
CA THR A 76 -12.20 0.96 25.44
C THR A 76 -12.45 0.20 26.74
N LYS A 77 -12.08 0.83 27.86
CA LYS A 77 -12.83 0.73 29.10
C LYS A 77 -13.89 1.83 29.06
N GLU A 78 -14.73 1.79 28.02
CA GLU A 78 -15.95 2.56 28.03
C GLU A 78 -16.82 1.98 29.15
N SER A 79 -17.02 2.82 30.15
CA SER A 79 -18.08 2.73 31.13
C SER A 79 -19.34 2.18 30.47
N ILE A 80 -19.79 1.01 30.93
CA ILE A 80 -21.09 0.43 30.59
C ILE A 80 -22.14 1.36 31.19
N CYS A 81 -22.44 2.46 30.52
CA CYS A 81 -23.71 3.14 30.69
C CYS A 81 -24.73 2.24 29.97
N PRO A 82 -25.78 1.76 30.64
CA PRO A 82 -26.87 1.08 29.94
C PRO A 82 -27.49 2.11 29.00
N VAL A 83 -27.16 2.03 27.71
CA VAL A 83 -27.85 2.79 26.67
C VAL A 83 -29.27 2.26 26.68
N SER A 84 -30.20 3.08 27.16
CA SER A 84 -31.62 2.77 27.10
C SER A 84 -31.97 2.38 25.66
N PRO A 85 -32.65 1.26 25.42
CA PRO A 85 -33.00 0.85 24.07
C PRO A 85 -33.75 2.00 23.37
N PRO A 86 -33.48 2.26 22.07
CA PRO A 86 -34.14 3.32 21.35
C PRO A 86 -35.66 3.13 21.47
N GLN A 87 -36.34 4.10 22.07
CA GLN A 87 -37.79 4.09 22.19
C GLN A 87 -38.39 4.32 20.80
N ARG A 88 -38.53 3.25 20.03
CA ARG A 88 -39.28 3.27 18.78
C ARG A 88 -40.76 3.18 19.14
N SER A 89 -41.55 4.13 18.68
CA SER A 89 -43.01 4.01 18.72
C SER A 89 -43.43 2.78 17.92
N LEU A 90 -44.21 1.91 18.55
CA LEU A 90 -44.81 0.76 17.87
C LEU A 90 -45.64 1.27 16.69
N THR A 91 -45.45 0.65 15.54
CA THR A 91 -46.34 0.86 14.39
C THR A 91 -47.74 0.32 14.73
N VAL A 92 -48.77 0.81 14.05
CA VAL A 92 -50.17 0.39 14.29
C VAL A 92 -50.34 -1.13 14.14
N GLU A 93 -49.61 -1.76 13.22
CA GLU A 93 -49.62 -3.21 13.05
C GLU A 93 -48.90 -3.96 14.17
N GLU A 94 -47.80 -3.44 14.70
CA GLU A 94 -47.11 -4.02 15.85
C GLU A 94 -47.95 -3.90 17.13
N ALA A 95 -48.68 -2.80 17.30
CA ALA A 95 -49.59 -2.60 18.43
C ALA A 95 -50.79 -3.56 18.39
N LEU A 96 -51.28 -3.92 17.20
CA LEU A 96 -52.37 -4.88 17.00
C LEU A 96 -51.95 -6.34 17.22
N ASN A 97 -50.65 -6.64 17.16
CA ASN A 97 -50.12 -7.97 17.42
C ASN A 97 -49.88 -8.26 18.91
N PHE A 98 -50.07 -7.28 19.80
CA PHE A 98 -50.06 -7.55 21.23
C PHE A 98 -51.34 -8.27 21.64
N PRO A 99 -51.24 -9.42 22.33
CA PRO A 99 -52.44 -10.07 22.83
C PRO A 99 -53.15 -9.13 23.81
N ALA A 100 -54.42 -8.86 23.54
CA ALA A 100 -55.25 -8.03 24.41
C ALA A 100 -55.24 -8.58 25.83
N MET A 101 -55.07 -7.69 26.82
CA MET A 101 -55.14 -8.08 28.22
C MET A 101 -56.54 -8.67 28.49
N PRO A 102 -56.64 -9.86 29.08
CA PRO A 102 -57.94 -10.45 29.40
C PRO A 102 -58.72 -9.50 30.32
N SER A 103 -59.96 -9.20 29.96
CA SER A 103 -60.84 -8.34 30.77
C SER A 103 -61.35 -9.02 32.04
N SER A 104 -61.20 -10.34 32.13
CA SER A 104 -61.60 -11.14 33.28
C SER A 104 -60.82 -12.45 33.33
N PHE A 105 -60.51 -12.94 34.52
CA PHE A 105 -59.99 -14.28 34.73
C PHE A 105 -61.15 -15.24 34.98
N SER A 106 -61.55 -15.97 33.95
CA SER A 106 -62.70 -16.88 33.98
C SER A 106 -62.57 -17.94 35.06
N ASP A 107 -61.38 -18.30 35.50
CA ASP A 107 -61.18 -19.47 36.37
C ASP A 107 -61.11 -19.09 37.86
N LEU A 108 -61.09 -17.79 38.18
CA LEU A 108 -61.03 -17.32 39.58
C LEU A 108 -62.33 -17.55 40.35
N HIS A 109 -63.49 -17.53 39.67
CA HIS A 109 -64.79 -17.78 40.32
C HIS A 109 -64.96 -19.23 40.82
N LEU A 110 -64.09 -20.14 40.36
CA LEU A 110 -64.06 -21.55 40.77
C LEU A 110 -63.25 -21.78 42.05
N ARG A 111 -62.51 -20.77 42.53
CA ARG A 111 -61.73 -20.84 43.77
C ARG A 111 -62.56 -20.40 44.98
N SER A 112 -62.25 -20.97 46.14
CA SER A 112 -62.89 -20.58 47.39
C SER A 112 -62.46 -19.17 47.83
N VAL A 113 -63.31 -18.49 48.61
CA VAL A 113 -63.01 -17.14 49.14
C VAL A 113 -61.72 -17.15 49.98
N PHE A 114 -61.47 -18.21 50.75
CA PHE A 114 -60.24 -18.36 51.54
C PHE A 114 -58.98 -18.43 50.66
N GLU A 115 -59.03 -19.19 49.55
CA GLU A 115 -57.92 -19.28 48.60
C GLU A 115 -57.68 -17.95 47.87
N LEU A 116 -58.75 -17.21 47.54
CA LEU A 116 -58.65 -15.90 46.91
C LEU A 116 -58.07 -14.85 47.86
N THR A 117 -58.46 -14.86 49.13
CA THR A 117 -57.89 -13.96 50.16
C THR A 117 -56.41 -14.25 50.39
N ASN A 118 -56.03 -15.52 50.53
CA ASN A 118 -54.63 -15.91 50.70
C ASN A 118 -53.78 -15.59 49.44
N MET A 119 -54.37 -15.69 48.25
CA MET A 119 -53.71 -15.29 47.01
C MET A 119 -53.53 -13.77 46.93
N LEU A 120 -54.49 -12.97 47.42
CA LEU A 120 -54.38 -11.51 47.44
C LEU A 120 -53.32 -11.01 48.44
N GLU A 121 -53.08 -11.77 49.52
CA GLU A 121 -52.11 -11.44 50.56
C GLU A 121 -50.65 -11.75 50.18
N SER A 122 -50.42 -12.50 49.09
CA SER A 122 -49.08 -12.92 48.65
C SER A 122 -48.84 -12.67 47.16
N ASP A 123 -47.92 -11.76 46.86
CA ASP A 123 -47.47 -11.51 45.48
C ASP A 123 -46.90 -12.76 44.80
N GLU A 124 -46.33 -13.70 45.56
CA GLU A 124 -45.83 -14.97 45.01
C GLU A 124 -46.98 -15.86 44.56
N ALA A 125 -48.06 -15.95 45.34
CA ALA A 125 -49.24 -16.73 44.97
C ALA A 125 -49.94 -16.16 43.72
N ILE A 126 -49.92 -14.83 43.54
CA ILE A 126 -50.40 -14.17 42.31
C ILE A 126 -49.49 -14.52 41.12
N ARG A 127 -48.16 -14.47 41.30
CA ARG A 127 -47.19 -14.85 40.25
C ARG A 127 -47.34 -16.30 39.84
N GLU A 128 -47.49 -17.21 40.79
CA GLU A 128 -47.73 -18.64 40.52
C GLU A 128 -49.03 -18.85 39.75
N TYR A 129 -50.12 -18.18 40.14
CA TYR A 129 -51.37 -18.22 39.41
C TYR A 129 -51.20 -17.69 37.97
N LEU A 130 -50.56 -16.54 37.80
CA LEU A 130 -50.27 -15.98 36.47
C LEU A 130 -49.40 -16.93 35.63
N ALA A 131 -48.43 -17.63 36.23
CA ALA A 131 -47.61 -18.64 35.56
C ALA A 131 -48.42 -19.81 34.98
N THR A 132 -49.58 -20.12 35.55
CA THR A 132 -50.49 -21.16 35.00
C THR A 132 -51.26 -20.66 33.77
N GLN A 133 -51.43 -19.34 33.61
CA GLN A 133 -52.24 -18.76 32.54
C GLN A 133 -51.59 -18.97 31.17
N PRO A 134 -52.32 -19.49 30.16
CA PRO A 134 -51.78 -19.75 28.82
C PRO A 134 -51.17 -18.51 28.17
N LEU A 135 -51.82 -17.35 28.33
CA LEU A 135 -51.36 -16.09 27.74
C LEU A 135 -50.03 -15.63 28.35
N TYR A 136 -49.91 -15.70 29.67
CA TYR A 136 -48.68 -15.32 30.36
C TYR A 136 -47.52 -16.25 29.96
N ARG A 137 -47.76 -17.58 29.87
CA ARG A 137 -46.77 -18.54 29.37
C ARG A 137 -46.32 -18.23 27.95
N HIS A 138 -47.25 -17.87 27.06
CA HIS A 138 -46.91 -17.49 25.69
C HIS A 138 -46.07 -16.21 25.62
N ILE A 139 -46.41 -15.19 26.43
CA ILE A 139 -45.62 -13.95 26.53
C ILE A 139 -44.21 -14.24 27.06
N CYS A 140 -44.09 -15.03 28.13
CA CYS A 140 -42.78 -15.41 28.68
C CYS A 140 -41.95 -16.19 27.66
N SER A 141 -42.54 -17.16 26.98
CA SER A 141 -41.84 -17.93 25.94
C SER A 141 -41.39 -17.05 24.77
N THR A 142 -42.24 -16.12 24.32
CA THR A 142 -41.89 -15.19 23.24
C THR A 142 -40.76 -14.25 23.66
N ARG A 143 -40.81 -13.72 24.89
CA ARG A 143 -39.72 -12.93 25.48
C ARG A 143 -38.41 -13.72 25.50
N ASP A 144 -38.46 -14.97 25.98
CA ASP A 144 -37.26 -15.80 26.12
C ASP A 144 -36.66 -16.15 24.75
N ASN A 145 -37.50 -16.41 23.74
CA ASN A 145 -37.07 -16.61 22.36
C ASN A 145 -36.39 -15.35 21.78
N LEU A 146 -36.98 -14.16 22.00
CA LEU A 146 -36.41 -12.89 21.55
C LEU A 146 -35.07 -12.59 22.25
N LEU A 147 -34.95 -12.92 23.55
CA LEU A 147 -33.68 -12.78 24.28
C LEU A 147 -32.61 -13.70 23.70
N GLU A 148 -32.95 -14.94 23.37
CA GLU A 148 -32.00 -15.88 22.79
C GLU A 148 -31.58 -15.48 21.36
N GLU A 149 -32.53 -15.01 20.54
CA GLU A 149 -32.24 -14.48 19.21
C GLU A 149 -31.32 -13.25 19.29
N THR A 150 -31.58 -12.35 20.24
CA THR A 150 -30.75 -11.16 20.47
C THR A 150 -29.33 -11.57 20.83
N ARG A 151 -29.15 -12.49 21.77
CA ARG A 151 -27.82 -13.01 22.15
C ARG A 151 -27.09 -13.65 20.98
N TYR A 152 -27.81 -14.43 20.16
CA TYR A 152 -27.24 -15.07 18.97
C TYR A 152 -26.77 -14.02 17.95
N LEU A 153 -27.57 -12.98 17.70
CA LEU A 153 -27.21 -11.89 16.79
C LEU A 153 -26.02 -11.08 17.31
N GLU A 154 -25.98 -10.78 18.60
CA GLU A 154 -24.83 -10.12 19.25
C GLU A 154 -23.56 -10.93 19.08
N TRP A 155 -23.61 -12.25 19.34
CA TRP A 155 -22.48 -13.14 19.15
C TRP A 155 -22.02 -13.18 17.68
N LYS A 156 -22.97 -13.32 16.74
CA LYS A 156 -22.68 -13.38 15.30
C LYS A 156 -22.06 -12.07 14.80
N ASN A 157 -22.59 -10.92 15.23
CA ASN A 157 -22.07 -9.61 14.86
C ASN A 157 -20.67 -9.39 15.43
N THR A 158 -20.44 -9.74 16.70
CA THR A 158 -19.12 -9.65 17.33
C THR A 158 -18.11 -10.51 16.57
N GLN A 159 -18.46 -11.76 16.24
CA GLN A 159 -17.58 -12.64 15.48
C GLN A 159 -17.27 -12.09 14.07
N ALA A 160 -18.25 -11.48 13.40
CA ALA A 160 -18.04 -10.87 12.09
C ALA A 160 -17.11 -9.65 12.18
N LEU A 161 -17.30 -8.79 13.20
CA LEU A 161 -16.45 -7.64 13.46
C LEU A 161 -15.01 -8.07 13.75
N GLU A 162 -14.80 -9.05 14.62
CA GLU A 162 -13.45 -9.58 14.90
C GLU A 162 -12.74 -10.10 13.66
N LYS A 163 -13.45 -10.82 12.79
CA LYS A 163 -12.90 -11.33 11.53
C LYS A 163 -12.49 -10.19 10.60
N ARG A 164 -13.35 -9.17 10.46
CA ARG A 164 -13.09 -7.98 9.66
C ARG A 164 -11.88 -7.22 10.21
N ASP A 165 -11.82 -7.00 11.51
CA ASP A 165 -10.74 -6.25 12.15
C ASP A 165 -9.40 -6.99 12.03
N LYS A 166 -9.39 -8.32 12.18
CA LYS A 166 -8.19 -9.15 11.92
C LYS A 166 -7.71 -9.00 10.46
N PHE A 167 -8.64 -9.00 9.51
CA PHE A 167 -8.32 -8.83 8.10
C PHE A 167 -7.74 -7.44 7.80
N GLU A 168 -8.41 -6.38 8.25
CA GLU A 168 -7.96 -4.99 8.04
C GLU A 168 -6.64 -4.71 8.76
N MET A 169 -6.43 -5.23 9.98
CA MET A 169 -5.14 -5.13 10.67
C MET A 169 -4.01 -5.84 9.93
N SER A 170 -4.28 -7.00 9.31
CA SER A 170 -3.30 -7.69 8.49
C SER A 170 -2.92 -6.87 7.25
N LYS A 171 -3.93 -6.32 6.55
CA LYS A 171 -3.76 -5.45 5.39
C LYS A 171 -2.98 -4.19 5.74
N LEU A 172 -3.31 -3.54 6.86
CA LEU A 172 -2.61 -2.37 7.37
C LEU A 172 -1.14 -2.69 7.70
N LYS A 173 -0.87 -3.86 8.29
CA LYS A 173 0.50 -4.31 8.55
C LYS A 173 1.28 -4.52 7.26
N GLU A 174 0.65 -5.08 6.23
CA GLU A 174 1.26 -5.28 4.92
C GLU A 174 1.56 -3.95 4.23
N THR A 175 0.60 -3.01 4.20
CA THR A 175 0.80 -1.69 3.59
C THR A 175 1.89 -0.91 4.33
N LYS A 176 1.94 -0.97 5.67
CA LYS A 176 3.02 -0.36 6.45
C LYS A 176 4.39 -0.94 6.10
N ARG A 177 4.51 -2.25 5.89
CA ARG A 177 5.77 -2.88 5.43
C ARG A 177 6.16 -2.41 4.03
N LYS A 178 5.20 -2.35 3.09
CA LYS A 178 5.45 -1.85 1.72
C LYS A 178 5.92 -0.40 1.75
N LEU A 179 5.25 0.45 2.52
CA LEU A 179 5.63 1.86 2.69
C LEU A 179 7.04 1.99 3.26
N LYS A 180 7.40 1.18 4.26
CA LYS A 180 8.76 1.17 4.83
C LYS A 180 9.81 0.84 3.76
N LYS A 181 9.58 -0.20 2.95
CA LYS A 181 10.49 -0.56 1.84
C LYS A 181 10.65 0.57 0.83
N VAL A 182 9.55 1.18 0.40
CA VAL A 182 9.58 2.30 -0.56
C VAL A 182 10.32 3.51 0.02
N LYS A 183 10.16 3.80 1.33
CA LYS A 183 10.92 4.87 2.00
C LYS A 183 12.42 4.58 2.02
N GLU A 184 12.82 3.34 2.29
CA GLU A 184 14.22 2.92 2.28
C GLU A 184 14.83 3.02 0.87
N GLU A 185 14.09 2.57 -0.15
CA GLU A 185 14.50 2.69 -1.56
C GLU A 185 14.63 4.15 -2.00
N LEU A 186 13.69 5.02 -1.61
CA LEU A 186 13.75 6.44 -1.89
C LEU A 186 14.96 7.10 -1.22
N ALA A 187 15.21 6.80 0.05
CA ALA A 187 16.36 7.33 0.77
C ALA A 187 17.68 6.90 0.12
N LYS A 188 17.77 5.64 -0.34
CA LYS A 188 18.92 5.14 -1.09
C LYS A 188 19.10 5.90 -2.42
N ALA A 189 18.04 6.05 -3.21
CA ALA A 189 18.09 6.77 -4.48
C ALA A 189 18.47 8.25 -4.29
N GLN A 190 17.98 8.88 -3.22
CA GLN A 190 18.31 10.26 -2.89
C GLN A 190 19.78 10.42 -2.49
N LYS A 191 20.33 9.45 -1.73
CA LYS A 191 21.76 9.40 -1.41
C LYS A 191 22.61 9.19 -2.67
N GLU A 192 22.24 8.28 -3.55
CA GLU A 192 22.95 8.06 -4.82
C GLU A 192 22.92 9.32 -5.69
N LYS A 193 21.77 10.00 -5.76
CA LYS A 193 21.64 11.29 -6.45
C LYS A 193 22.55 12.35 -5.85
N SER A 194 22.58 12.51 -4.52
CA SER A 194 23.41 13.52 -3.88
C SER A 194 24.90 13.25 -4.06
N GLU A 195 25.33 11.99 -4.01
CA GLU A 195 26.70 11.56 -4.32
C GLU A 195 27.05 11.83 -5.79
N LEU A 196 26.15 11.55 -6.72
CA LEU A 196 26.36 11.82 -8.15
C LEU A 196 26.45 13.32 -8.42
N LEU A 197 25.54 14.11 -7.86
CA LEU A 197 25.58 15.57 -7.97
C LEU A 197 26.87 16.13 -7.40
N LEU A 198 27.34 15.61 -6.26
CA LEU A 198 28.63 16.00 -5.68
C LEU A 198 29.77 15.69 -6.65
N LYS A 199 29.81 14.49 -7.26
CA LYS A 199 30.83 14.12 -8.26
C LYS A 199 30.78 14.99 -9.52
N MET A 200 29.58 15.40 -9.93
CA MET A 200 29.36 16.19 -11.14
C MET A 200 29.49 17.70 -10.92
N LYS A 201 29.75 18.16 -9.69
CA LYS A 201 30.03 19.57 -9.43
C LYS A 201 31.23 20.05 -10.25
N PRO A 202 31.18 21.24 -10.86
CA PRO A 202 32.26 21.78 -11.68
C PRO A 202 33.63 21.78 -11.00
N GLU A 203 33.69 22.03 -9.68
CA GLU A 203 34.95 22.03 -8.92
C GLU A 203 35.57 20.63 -8.86
N ASN A 204 34.75 19.60 -8.66
CA ASN A 204 35.20 18.21 -8.58
C ASN A 204 35.58 17.67 -9.95
N LEU A 205 34.83 18.02 -11.00
CA LEU A 205 35.21 17.71 -12.37
C LEU A 205 36.54 18.37 -12.75
N THR A 206 36.75 19.64 -12.40
CA THR A 206 38.00 20.36 -12.70
C THR A 206 39.23 19.65 -12.11
N LYS A 207 39.12 19.13 -10.88
CA LYS A 207 40.18 18.32 -10.24
C LYS A 207 40.53 17.04 -11.00
N LEU A 208 39.57 16.43 -11.71
CA LEU A 208 39.80 15.24 -12.53
C LEU A 208 40.36 15.59 -13.92
N PHE A 209 39.87 16.67 -14.52
CA PHE A 209 40.20 17.04 -15.90
C PHE A 209 41.57 17.72 -16.04
N ILE A 210 42.03 18.50 -15.05
CA ILE A 210 43.35 19.15 -15.10
C ILE A 210 44.49 18.10 -15.22
N PRO A 211 44.59 17.09 -14.34
CA PRO A 211 45.63 16.06 -14.47
C PRO A 211 45.56 15.30 -15.79
N ALA A 212 44.35 15.03 -16.30
CA ALA A 212 44.15 14.34 -17.57
C ALA A 212 44.59 15.17 -18.80
N VAL A 213 44.59 16.50 -18.70
CA VAL A 213 45.19 17.40 -19.70
C VAL A 213 46.71 17.36 -19.59
N GLU A 214 47.25 17.47 -18.38
CA GLU A 214 48.70 17.43 -18.13
C GLU A 214 49.34 16.11 -18.55
N GLU A 215 48.65 14.99 -18.33
CA GLU A 215 49.09 13.67 -18.78
C GLU A 215 49.29 13.63 -20.31
N LYS A 216 48.35 14.22 -21.06
CA LYS A 216 48.42 14.26 -22.53
C LYS A 216 49.52 15.21 -23.02
N LEU A 217 49.72 16.32 -22.31
CA LEU A 217 50.87 17.18 -22.56
C LEU A 217 52.18 16.42 -22.35
N LYS A 218 52.34 15.75 -21.19
CA LYS A 218 53.53 14.96 -20.86
C LYS A 218 53.79 13.85 -21.88
N LYS A 219 52.77 13.13 -22.35
CA LYS A 219 52.90 12.12 -23.41
C LYS A 219 53.39 12.72 -24.73
N SER A 220 52.81 13.85 -25.15
CA SER A 220 53.26 14.53 -26.37
C SER A 220 54.71 15.04 -26.25
N GLU A 221 55.11 15.50 -25.06
CA GLU A 221 56.48 15.92 -24.78
C GLU A 221 57.45 14.73 -24.79
N ALA A 222 57.05 13.58 -24.23
CA ALA A 222 57.84 12.36 -24.26
C ALA A 222 58.09 11.90 -25.71
N ILE A 223 57.06 11.89 -26.57
CA ILE A 223 57.19 11.57 -27.99
C ILE A 223 58.15 12.55 -28.68
N ARG A 224 58.03 13.86 -28.41
CA ARG A 224 58.95 14.87 -28.93
C ARG A 224 60.39 14.58 -28.51
N THR A 225 60.63 14.23 -27.25
CA THR A 225 61.98 13.90 -26.76
C THR A 225 62.54 12.62 -27.38
N ALA A 226 61.73 11.57 -27.54
CA ALA A 226 62.14 10.32 -28.18
C ALA A 226 62.50 10.53 -29.66
N PHE A 227 61.70 11.35 -30.37
CA PHE A 227 61.99 11.72 -31.75
C PHE A 227 63.32 12.49 -31.88
N LEU A 228 63.58 13.46 -30.99
CA LEU A 228 64.85 14.22 -30.99
C LEU A 228 66.07 13.34 -30.69
N LYS A 229 65.88 12.27 -29.92
CA LYS A 229 66.93 11.26 -29.65
C LYS A 229 67.06 10.21 -30.76
N GLN A 230 66.25 10.30 -31.82
CA GLN A 230 66.18 9.33 -32.92
C GLN A 230 65.78 7.91 -32.46
N GLU A 231 65.06 7.80 -31.34
CA GLU A 231 64.58 6.52 -30.79
C GLU A 231 63.35 6.00 -31.55
N ILE A 232 62.62 6.87 -32.27
CA ILE A 232 61.42 6.55 -33.03
C ILE A 232 61.51 7.09 -34.46
N SER A 233 60.80 6.46 -35.40
CA SER A 233 60.80 6.87 -36.81
C SER A 233 60.03 8.17 -37.02
N LEU A 234 60.33 8.91 -38.11
CA LEU A 234 59.62 10.15 -38.45
C LEU A 234 58.11 9.94 -38.63
N SER A 235 57.72 8.87 -39.33
CA SER A 235 56.30 8.59 -39.60
C SER A 235 55.53 8.26 -38.31
N GLU A 236 56.13 7.47 -37.43
CA GLU A 236 55.59 7.05 -36.14
C GLU A 236 55.48 8.24 -35.19
N GLY A 237 56.59 8.97 -35.00
CA GLY A 237 56.63 10.16 -34.14
C GLY A 237 55.66 11.25 -34.58
N LEU A 238 55.52 11.50 -35.88
CA LEU A 238 54.56 12.47 -36.38
C LEU A 238 53.11 12.03 -36.12
N SER A 239 52.79 10.76 -36.36
CA SER A 239 51.43 10.25 -36.18
C SER A 239 50.99 10.28 -34.71
N GLU A 240 51.86 9.81 -33.80
CA GLU A 240 51.57 9.74 -32.37
C GLU A 240 51.55 11.13 -31.74
N TYR A 241 52.49 12.00 -32.12
CA TYR A 241 52.54 13.37 -31.61
C TYR A 241 51.29 14.15 -31.99
N VAL A 242 50.86 14.07 -33.26
CA VAL A 242 49.64 14.74 -33.73
C VAL A 242 48.41 14.19 -33.00
N ALA A 243 48.31 12.88 -32.82
CA ALA A 243 47.21 12.26 -32.08
C ALA A 243 47.15 12.76 -30.63
N GLU A 244 48.29 12.79 -29.93
CA GLU A 244 48.33 13.22 -28.53
C GLU A 244 48.13 14.73 -28.36
N ARG A 245 48.66 15.56 -29.26
CA ARG A 245 48.40 17.01 -29.24
C ARG A 245 46.95 17.34 -29.55
N LYS A 246 46.31 16.64 -30.50
CA LYS A 246 44.88 16.80 -30.78
C LYS A 246 44.05 16.46 -29.54
N ALA A 247 44.35 15.35 -28.87
CA ALA A 247 43.68 14.96 -27.62
C ALA A 247 43.92 15.99 -26.51
N TYR A 248 45.14 16.51 -26.37
CA TYR A 248 45.47 17.58 -25.42
C TYR A 248 44.62 18.84 -25.64
N TYR A 249 44.56 19.38 -26.86
CA TYR A 249 43.82 20.61 -27.14
C TYR A 249 42.31 20.44 -26.93
N VAL A 250 41.74 19.29 -27.34
CA VAL A 250 40.32 18.99 -27.09
C VAL A 250 40.03 18.93 -25.59
N ARG A 251 40.86 18.23 -24.81
CA ARG A 251 40.68 18.17 -23.35
C ARG A 251 40.87 19.55 -22.72
N ARG A 252 41.88 20.32 -23.12
CA ARG A 252 42.13 21.67 -22.60
C ARG A 252 40.95 22.62 -22.84
N ALA A 253 40.35 22.59 -24.02
CA ALA A 253 39.15 23.40 -24.32
C ALA A 253 37.98 23.01 -23.40
N LYS A 254 37.73 21.71 -23.22
CA LYS A 254 36.70 21.20 -22.31
C LYS A 254 36.97 21.59 -20.85
N THR A 255 38.21 21.44 -20.39
CA THR A 255 38.62 21.83 -19.03
C THR A 255 38.41 23.32 -18.80
N ASN A 256 38.83 24.18 -19.75
CA ASN A 256 38.65 25.62 -19.65
C ASN A 256 37.16 26.00 -19.52
N PHE A 257 36.29 25.36 -20.30
CA PHE A 257 34.84 25.55 -20.19
C PHE A 257 34.31 25.17 -18.80
N ILE A 258 34.69 23.98 -18.29
CA ILE A 258 34.28 23.51 -16.96
C ILE A 258 34.83 24.42 -15.85
N THR A 259 36.07 24.88 -15.97
CA THR A 259 36.68 25.82 -15.01
C THR A 259 36.02 27.19 -15.05
N ALA A 260 35.57 27.66 -16.22
CA ALA A 260 34.80 28.89 -16.32
C ALA A 260 33.44 28.75 -15.62
N LEU A 261 32.75 27.62 -15.79
CA LEU A 261 31.52 27.31 -15.07
C LEU A 261 31.73 27.30 -13.56
N ALA A 262 32.80 26.67 -13.07
CA ALA A 262 33.14 26.63 -11.65
C ALA A 262 33.42 28.01 -11.03
N LYS A 263 33.80 29.00 -11.85
CA LYS A 263 34.05 30.38 -11.40
C LYS A 263 32.80 31.27 -11.48
N SER A 264 31.77 30.85 -12.21
CA SER A 264 30.53 31.61 -12.41
C SER A 264 29.44 31.29 -11.38
N ILE A 265 29.65 30.27 -10.55
CA ILE A 265 28.80 29.84 -9.43
C ILE A 265 29.42 30.41 -8.15
#